data_AF-A0A8S2S9U2-F1
#
_entry.id   AF-A0A8S2S9U2-F1
#
_cell.length_a   1.000
_cell.length_b   1.000
_cell.length_c   1.000
_cell.angle_alpha   90.00
_cell.angle_beta   90.00
_cell.angle_gamma   90.00
#
_symmetry.space_group_name_H-M   'P 1'
#
loop_
_entity.id
_entity.type
_entity.pdbx_description
1 polymer ?
#
loop_
_entity_poly.entity_id
_entity_poly.type
_entity_poly.pdbx_seq_one_letter_code
_entity_poly.pdbx_strand_id
1 'polypeptide(L)'
;MGKNKDKKKKGAGVQKTTTKTKKKVEKELKKQIEQLGEENVEQLISKHIQNDEKIAVITEEPVDIPPSRRANGSFSEHPLKDELILFGGEFFDGKITTMYNDLYLYDIKKQQWKHVISPQPPAPRSGHQAVTVALREGELWLFGGEYTSPSQSQFYHYSDLFVLHLSTLRWEKMTSPNPPSARSGHRMTTARRKLFLFGGFQDYIT
;
A
#
# COMPACT_ATOMS: atom_id res chain seq x y z
N MET A 1 -21.71 -49.13 3.69
CA MET A 1 -21.98 -47.76 3.19
C MET A 1 -22.52 -46.93 4.35
N GLY A 2 -21.91 -45.79 4.74
CA GLY A 2 -22.53 -44.99 5.83
C GLY A 2 -21.71 -43.89 6.52
N LYS A 3 -20.40 -43.68 6.25
CA LYS A 3 -19.58 -42.73 7.04
C LYS A 3 -19.24 -41.39 6.36
N ASN A 4 -19.75 -41.12 5.15
CA ASN A 4 -19.32 -39.95 4.35
C ASN A 4 -20.31 -38.77 4.29
N LYS A 5 -21.50 -38.88 4.90
CA LYS A 5 -22.52 -37.80 4.88
C LYS A 5 -22.38 -36.80 6.05
N ASP A 6 -21.80 -37.18 7.17
CA ASP A 6 -21.76 -36.33 8.38
C ASP A 6 -20.63 -35.30 8.42
N LYS A 7 -19.49 -35.56 7.75
CA LYS A 7 -18.42 -34.54 7.60
C LYS A 7 -18.84 -33.38 6.68
N LYS A 8 -19.68 -33.64 5.66
CA LYS A 8 -20.21 -32.62 4.74
C LYS A 8 -21.22 -31.68 5.41
N LYS A 9 -22.03 -32.18 6.36
CA LYS A 9 -23.01 -31.38 7.11
C LYS A 9 -22.36 -30.42 8.13
N LYS A 10 -21.25 -30.82 8.77
CA LYS A 10 -20.53 -29.95 9.74
C LYS A 10 -19.88 -28.72 9.08
N GLY A 11 -19.35 -28.84 7.86
CA GLY A 11 -18.75 -27.71 7.12
C GLY A 11 -19.76 -26.67 6.62
N ALA A 12 -20.96 -27.10 6.22
CA ALA A 12 -22.00 -26.22 5.70
C ALA A 12 -22.66 -25.34 6.79
N GLY A 13 -22.74 -25.83 8.03
CA GLY A 13 -23.24 -25.05 9.18
C GLY A 13 -22.29 -23.92 9.57
N VAL A 14 -20.98 -24.22 9.65
CA VAL A 14 -19.95 -23.22 9.94
C VAL A 14 -19.92 -22.14 8.86
N GLN A 15 -19.92 -22.51 7.58
CA GLN A 15 -19.94 -21.56 6.45
C GLN A 15 -21.18 -20.64 6.47
N LYS A 16 -22.38 -21.18 6.74
CA LYS A 16 -23.60 -20.36 6.83
C LYS A 16 -23.56 -19.38 8.00
N THR A 17 -22.98 -19.78 9.13
CA THR A 17 -22.80 -18.90 10.29
C THR A 17 -21.77 -17.81 9.99
N THR A 18 -20.64 -18.13 9.35
CA THR A 18 -19.64 -17.12 8.94
C THR A 18 -20.23 -16.10 7.96
N THR A 19 -21.02 -16.55 6.97
CA THR A 19 -21.66 -15.63 6.01
C THR A 19 -22.68 -14.70 6.68
N LYS A 20 -23.41 -15.18 7.70
CA LYS A 20 -24.35 -14.34 8.46
C LYS A 20 -23.64 -13.31 9.33
N THR A 21 -22.54 -13.71 9.99
CA THR A 21 -21.71 -12.79 10.79
C THR A 21 -21.12 -11.70 9.91
N LYS A 22 -20.49 -12.05 8.78
CA LYS A 22 -19.96 -11.09 7.80
C LYS A 22 -20.99 -10.06 7.35
N LYS A 23 -22.20 -10.51 6.97
CA LYS A 23 -23.29 -9.60 6.56
C LYS A 23 -23.74 -8.66 7.67
N LYS A 24 -23.67 -9.09 8.93
CA LYS A 24 -24.01 -8.24 10.08
C LYS A 24 -22.94 -7.16 10.28
N VAL A 25 -21.66 -7.54 10.27
CA VAL A 25 -20.55 -6.59 10.43
C VAL A 25 -20.50 -5.60 9.26
N GLU A 26 -20.70 -6.05 8.01
CA GLU A 26 -20.81 -5.15 6.85
C GLU A 26 -21.94 -4.12 7.02
N LYS A 27 -23.10 -4.52 7.58
CA LYS A 27 -24.23 -3.62 7.83
C LYS A 27 -23.91 -2.61 8.95
N GLU A 28 -23.25 -3.06 10.01
CA GLU A 28 -22.83 -2.19 11.12
C GLU A 28 -21.77 -1.18 10.64
N LEU A 29 -20.79 -1.62 9.87
CA LEU A 29 -19.78 -0.76 9.26
C LEU A 29 -20.41 0.29 8.34
N LYS A 30 -21.34 -0.10 7.45
CA LYS A 30 -22.07 0.85 6.60
C LYS A 30 -22.80 1.92 7.39
N LYS A 31 -23.46 1.53 8.48
CA LYS A 31 -24.15 2.48 9.36
C LYS A 31 -23.16 3.41 10.06
N GLN A 32 -22.01 2.90 10.49
CA GLN A 32 -20.96 3.71 11.11
C GLN A 32 -20.37 4.72 10.11
N ILE A 33 -20.09 4.30 8.88
CA ILE A 33 -19.62 5.17 7.79
C ILE A 33 -20.63 6.31 7.54
N GLU A 34 -21.92 5.98 7.44
CA GLU A 34 -23.00 6.98 7.27
C GLU A 34 -23.09 7.94 8.46
N GLN A 35 -22.94 7.45 9.69
CA GLN A 35 -22.92 8.28 10.90
C GLN A 35 -21.72 9.22 10.96
N LEU A 36 -20.56 8.77 10.46
CA LEU A 36 -19.34 9.58 10.38
C LEU A 36 -19.38 10.57 9.21
N GLY A 37 -20.31 10.41 8.27
CA GLY A 37 -20.34 11.17 7.02
C GLY A 37 -19.10 10.94 6.15
N GLU A 38 -18.42 9.80 6.34
CA GLU A 38 -17.20 9.45 5.62
C GLU A 38 -17.54 8.73 4.31
N GLU A 39 -16.69 8.90 3.31
CA GLU A 39 -16.82 8.14 2.06
C GLU A 39 -16.30 6.71 2.23
N ASN A 40 -16.78 5.82 1.36
CA ASN A 40 -16.29 4.45 1.33
C ASN A 40 -14.80 4.42 0.89
N VAL A 41 -14.00 3.55 1.52
CA VAL A 41 -12.54 3.51 1.30
C VAL A 41 -12.16 3.27 -0.16
N GLU A 42 -12.89 2.44 -0.90
CA GLU A 42 -12.63 2.22 -2.32
C GLU A 42 -12.90 3.49 -3.17
N GLN A 43 -13.87 4.31 -2.76
CA GLN A 43 -14.14 5.60 -3.40
C GLN A 43 -13.04 6.61 -3.11
N LEU A 44 -12.57 6.68 -1.86
CA LEU A 44 -11.42 7.52 -1.47
C LEU A 44 -10.18 7.17 -2.29
N ILE A 45 -9.84 5.87 -2.39
CA ILE A 45 -8.71 5.39 -3.19
C ILE A 45 -8.90 5.73 -4.66
N SER A 46 -10.10 5.53 -5.21
CA SER A 46 -10.40 5.85 -6.60
C SER A 46 -10.22 7.33 -6.92
N LYS A 47 -10.56 8.23 -5.99
CA LYS A 47 -10.31 9.67 -6.12
C LYS A 47 -8.83 10.00 -6.16
N HIS A 48 -8.01 9.35 -5.33
CA HIS A 48 -6.56 9.51 -5.38
C HIS A 48 -6.02 9.09 -6.75
N ILE A 49 -6.39 7.89 -7.24
CA ILE A 49 -5.96 7.39 -8.55
C ILE A 49 -6.37 8.34 -9.68
N GLN A 50 -7.62 8.83 -9.68
CA GLN A 50 -8.10 9.79 -10.68
C GLN A 50 -7.38 11.14 -10.65
N ASN A 51 -6.92 11.57 -9.48
CA ASN A 51 -6.10 12.78 -9.37
C ASN A 51 -4.70 12.54 -9.92
N ASP A 52 -4.11 11.37 -9.65
CA ASP A 52 -2.79 11.01 -10.14
C ASP A 52 -2.77 10.77 -11.67
N GLU A 53 -3.88 10.33 -12.26
CA GLU A 53 -4.03 10.18 -13.72
C GLU A 53 -3.93 11.52 -14.48
N LYS A 54 -4.11 12.65 -13.79
CA LYS A 54 -3.95 13.99 -14.37
C LYS A 54 -2.48 14.39 -14.49
N ILE A 55 -1.57 13.67 -13.83
CA ILE A 55 -0.13 13.90 -13.92
C ILE A 55 0.36 13.35 -15.25
N ALA A 56 0.83 14.24 -16.13
CA ALA A 56 1.36 13.86 -17.44
C ALA A 56 2.90 13.92 -17.51
N VAL A 57 3.50 14.79 -16.68
CA VAL A 57 4.93 15.12 -16.72
C VAL A 57 5.56 14.78 -15.40
N ILE A 58 6.77 14.20 -15.46
CA ILE A 58 7.57 13.91 -14.28
C ILE A 58 8.31 15.18 -13.89
N THR A 59 8.23 15.56 -12.63
CA THR A 59 8.99 16.70 -12.08
C THR A 59 9.79 16.27 -10.86
N GLU A 60 10.95 16.89 -10.70
CA GLU A 60 11.79 16.80 -9.52
C GLU A 60 12.00 18.21 -9.00
N GLU A 61 11.41 18.52 -7.85
CA GLU A 61 11.45 19.86 -7.27
C GLU A 61 12.25 19.82 -5.97
N PRO A 62 13.39 20.53 -5.87
CA PRO A 62 14.06 20.73 -4.59
C PRO A 62 13.09 21.35 -3.59
N VAL A 63 13.04 20.82 -2.37
CA VAL A 63 12.22 21.35 -1.29
C VAL A 63 13.10 21.65 -0.08
N ASP A 64 12.90 22.84 0.49
CA ASP A 64 13.64 23.29 1.68
C ASP A 64 13.08 22.70 2.98
N ILE A 65 11.85 22.19 2.94
CA ILE A 65 11.18 21.59 4.08
C ILE A 65 11.24 20.06 3.92
N PRO A 66 11.70 19.32 4.94
CA PRO A 66 11.68 17.86 4.89
C PRO A 66 10.25 17.34 4.80
N PRO A 67 10.06 16.11 4.30
CA PRO A 67 8.76 15.45 4.28
C PRO A 67 8.08 15.50 5.65
N SER A 68 6.75 15.63 5.65
CA SER A 68 5.97 15.65 6.88
C SER A 68 6.26 14.41 7.76
N ARG A 69 6.06 14.58 9.07
CA ARG A 69 6.12 13.47 10.03
C ARG A 69 5.20 12.35 9.55
N ARG A 70 5.70 11.12 9.54
CA ARG A 70 4.96 9.95 9.07
C ARG A 70 5.54 8.68 9.67
N ALA A 71 4.68 7.67 9.82
CA ALA A 71 5.03 6.31 10.20
C ALA A 71 4.75 5.37 9.03
N ASN A 72 5.30 4.15 9.11
CA ASN A 72 4.93 3.03 8.25
C ASN A 72 5.12 3.28 6.73
N GLY A 73 5.90 4.29 6.33
CA GLY A 73 6.40 4.45 4.96
C GLY A 73 7.67 3.62 4.73
N SER A 74 8.16 3.61 3.49
CA SER A 74 9.44 2.98 3.16
C SER A 74 10.54 4.03 3.06
N PHE A 75 11.69 3.76 3.70
CA PHE A 75 12.90 4.56 3.57
C PHE A 75 14.06 3.64 3.14
N SER A 76 14.52 3.79 1.91
CA SER A 76 15.47 2.87 1.26
C SER A 76 16.70 3.62 0.73
N GLU A 77 17.83 2.95 0.64
CA GLU A 77 19.01 3.49 -0.05
C GLU A 77 18.84 3.41 -1.58
N HIS A 78 19.28 4.45 -2.30
CA HIS A 78 19.39 4.38 -3.75
C HIS A 78 20.54 3.42 -4.11
N PRO A 79 20.33 2.40 -4.96
CA PRO A 79 21.30 1.32 -5.16
C PRO A 79 22.54 1.72 -6.01
N LEU A 80 22.64 2.98 -6.42
CA LEU A 80 23.60 3.47 -7.42
C LEU A 80 24.07 4.92 -7.17
N LYS A 81 23.41 5.66 -6.27
CA LYS A 81 23.69 7.06 -5.96
C LYS A 81 23.72 7.23 -4.44
N ASP A 82 24.38 8.27 -3.97
CA ASP A 82 24.37 8.67 -2.55
C ASP A 82 23.06 9.43 -2.22
N GLU A 83 21.93 8.77 -2.47
CA GLU A 83 20.57 9.29 -2.23
C GLU A 83 19.75 8.31 -1.38
N LEU A 84 18.84 8.83 -0.57
CA LEU A 84 17.83 8.03 0.14
C LEU A 84 16.46 8.25 -0.50
N ILE A 85 15.62 7.23 -0.50
CA ILE A 85 14.31 7.22 -1.15
C ILE A 85 13.24 7.02 -0.08
N LEU A 86 12.33 7.98 0.03
CA LEU A 86 11.16 7.91 0.90
C LEU A 86 9.90 7.76 0.05
N PHE A 87 9.03 6.80 0.38
CA PHE A 87 7.72 6.67 -0.26
C PHE A 87 6.62 6.34 0.74
N GLY A 88 5.51 7.07 0.60
CA GLY A 88 4.25 6.82 1.30
C GLY A 88 4.32 6.94 2.82
N GLY A 89 3.53 6.12 3.50
CA GLY A 89 3.34 6.13 4.96
C GLY A 89 2.07 6.84 5.38
N GLU A 90 1.92 7.05 6.68
CA GLU A 90 0.73 7.66 7.28
C GLU A 90 1.09 8.61 8.42
N PHE A 91 0.17 9.53 8.73
CA PHE A 91 0.28 10.39 9.90
C PHE A 91 -1.09 10.55 10.56
N PHE A 92 -1.15 10.31 11.87
CA PHE A 92 -2.32 10.57 12.69
C PHE A 92 -2.07 11.80 13.57
N ASP A 93 -2.89 12.83 13.39
CA ASP A 93 -2.76 14.11 14.10
C ASP A 93 -3.51 14.14 15.45
N GLY A 94 -4.09 13.01 15.86
CA GLY A 94 -4.98 12.90 17.02
C GLY A 94 -6.46 12.96 16.66
N LYS A 95 -6.81 13.26 15.41
CA LYS A 95 -8.20 13.32 14.92
C LYS A 95 -8.41 12.56 13.63
N ILE A 96 -7.52 12.76 12.65
CA ILE A 96 -7.60 12.15 11.33
C ILE A 96 -6.29 11.48 10.94
N THR A 97 -6.40 10.37 10.22
CA THR A 97 -5.27 9.71 9.56
C THR A 97 -5.12 10.22 8.14
N THR A 98 -3.94 10.74 7.82
CA THR A 98 -3.54 11.10 6.46
C THR A 98 -2.65 9.99 5.90
N MET A 99 -3.02 9.44 4.73
CA MET A 99 -2.23 8.46 3.99
C MET A 99 -1.47 9.16 2.87
N TYR A 100 -0.22 8.78 2.63
CA TYR A 100 0.64 9.39 1.62
C TYR A 100 1.00 8.42 0.48
N ASN A 101 1.19 8.95 -0.73
CA ASN A 101 1.82 8.32 -1.90
C ASN A 101 2.94 9.20 -2.51
N ASP A 102 3.39 10.21 -1.78
CA ASP A 102 4.46 11.09 -2.24
C ASP A 102 5.81 10.33 -2.26
N LEU A 103 6.65 10.72 -3.22
CA LEU A 103 7.98 10.18 -3.44
C LEU A 103 8.99 11.30 -3.18
N TYR A 104 9.95 11.06 -2.28
CA TYR A 104 11.05 11.97 -2.07
C TYR A 104 12.40 11.29 -2.25
N LEU A 105 13.34 12.06 -2.77
CA LEU A 105 14.75 11.72 -2.83
C LEU A 105 15.52 12.67 -1.90
N TYR A 106 16.40 12.14 -1.08
CA TYR A 106 17.30 12.92 -0.24
C TYR A 106 18.73 12.79 -0.74
N ASP A 107 19.30 13.87 -1.26
CA ASP A 107 20.71 13.94 -1.65
C ASP A 107 21.57 14.09 -0.39
N ILE A 108 22.32 13.04 -0.04
CA ILE A 108 23.12 12.99 1.20
C ILE A 108 24.22 14.05 1.18
N LYS A 109 24.83 14.30 0.01
CA LYS A 109 25.95 15.24 -0.12
C LYS A 109 25.47 16.68 -0.02
N LYS A 110 24.33 16.99 -0.64
CA LYS A 110 23.74 18.33 -0.61
C LYS A 110 22.88 18.58 0.62
N GLN A 111 22.53 17.51 1.35
CA GLN A 111 21.57 17.54 2.46
C GLN A 111 20.23 18.18 2.05
N GLN A 112 19.76 17.83 0.85
CA GLN A 112 18.59 18.46 0.24
C GLN A 112 17.58 17.40 -0.18
N TRP A 113 16.31 17.69 0.10
CA TRP A 113 15.18 16.89 -0.35
C TRP A 113 14.74 17.34 -1.74
N LYS A 114 14.28 16.39 -2.55
CA LYS A 114 13.56 16.61 -3.79
C LYS A 114 12.22 15.90 -3.69
N HIS A 115 11.14 16.60 -3.98
CA HIS A 115 9.84 16.01 -4.19
C HIS A 115 9.71 15.57 -5.65
N VAL A 116 9.35 14.31 -5.86
CA VAL A 116 9.20 13.72 -7.19
C VAL A 116 7.73 13.50 -7.48
N ILE A 117 7.24 14.13 -8.53
CA ILE A 117 5.89 13.90 -9.05
C ILE A 117 6.01 12.98 -10.26
N SER A 118 5.37 11.82 -10.19
CA SER A 118 5.40 10.80 -11.25
C SER A 118 3.98 10.40 -11.65
N PRO A 119 3.73 10.11 -12.93
CA PRO A 119 2.42 9.63 -13.38
C PRO A 119 2.14 8.24 -12.82
N GLN A 120 0.87 7.99 -12.49
CA GLN A 120 0.36 6.68 -12.05
C GLN A 120 1.19 6.03 -10.91
N PRO A 121 1.48 6.75 -9.81
CA PRO A 121 2.15 6.16 -8.66
C PRO A 121 1.24 5.11 -8.00
N PRO A 122 1.81 4.23 -7.16
CA PRO A 122 1.00 3.43 -6.26
C PRO A 122 0.08 4.34 -5.41
N ALA A 123 -1.20 3.98 -5.26
CA ALA A 123 -2.13 4.72 -4.42
C ALA A 123 -1.62 4.88 -2.97
N PRO A 124 -2.09 5.88 -2.20
CA PRO A 124 -1.61 6.15 -0.84
C PRO A 124 -1.63 4.91 0.04
N ARG A 125 -0.53 4.68 0.74
CA ARG A 125 -0.36 3.43 1.48
C ARG A 125 0.63 3.54 2.62
N SER A 126 0.38 2.78 3.66
CA SER A 126 1.30 2.52 4.76
C SER A 126 1.49 1.02 4.96
N GLY A 127 2.52 0.62 5.70
CA GLY A 127 2.81 -0.79 6.00
C GLY A 127 3.20 -1.63 4.78
N HIS A 128 3.46 -0.99 3.62
CA HIS A 128 4.07 -1.61 2.45
C HIS A 128 5.55 -1.88 2.71
N GLN A 129 6.18 -2.66 1.84
CA GLN A 129 7.63 -2.78 1.81
C GLN A 129 8.17 -2.39 0.45
N ALA A 130 9.36 -1.79 0.46
CA ALA A 130 10.13 -1.49 -0.73
C ALA A 130 11.52 -2.13 -0.62
N VAL A 131 12.05 -2.60 -1.75
CA VAL A 131 13.43 -3.06 -1.85
C VAL A 131 14.06 -2.49 -3.11
N THR A 132 15.30 -2.04 -3.02
CA THR A 132 16.04 -1.54 -4.16
C THR A 132 16.94 -2.60 -4.76
N VAL A 133 17.13 -2.55 -6.07
CA VAL A 133 18.08 -3.40 -6.80
C VAL A 133 18.88 -2.55 -7.79
N ALA A 134 20.17 -2.83 -7.92
CA ALA A 134 21.07 -2.15 -8.85
C ALA A 134 20.90 -2.60 -10.32
N LEU A 135 19.91 -3.44 -10.62
CA LEU A 135 19.63 -3.90 -11.98
C LEU A 135 18.99 -2.76 -12.79
N ARG A 136 19.16 -2.79 -14.12
CA ARG A 136 18.48 -1.89 -15.07
C ARG A 136 18.54 -0.41 -14.66
N GLU A 137 19.74 0.07 -14.32
CA GLU A 137 19.97 1.46 -13.90
C GLU A 137 19.27 1.85 -12.58
N GLY A 138 18.92 0.87 -11.76
CA GLY A 138 18.31 1.07 -10.45
C GLY A 138 16.81 0.95 -10.52
N GLU A 139 16.27 0.04 -9.69
CA GLU A 139 14.83 -0.13 -9.54
C GLU A 139 14.48 -0.15 -8.05
N LEU A 140 13.32 0.41 -7.70
CA LEU A 140 12.69 0.22 -6.40
C LEU A 140 11.42 -0.60 -6.60
N TRP A 141 11.38 -1.78 -6.01
CA TRP A 141 10.23 -2.68 -6.05
C TRP A 141 9.38 -2.49 -4.79
N LEU A 142 8.09 -2.28 -4.96
CA LEU A 142 7.14 -2.01 -3.88
C LEU A 142 5.98 -3.02 -3.91
N PHE A 143 5.65 -3.59 -2.76
CA PHE A 143 4.53 -4.53 -2.64
C PHE A 143 3.62 -4.21 -1.46
N GLY A 144 2.31 -4.36 -1.69
CA GLY A 144 1.28 -4.37 -0.66
C GLY A 144 1.16 -3.06 0.11
N GLY A 145 0.86 -3.18 1.40
CA GLY A 145 0.47 -2.09 2.28
C GLY A 145 -1.04 -1.98 2.43
N GLU A 146 -1.50 -0.95 3.12
CA GLU A 146 -2.91 -0.66 3.33
C GLU A 146 -3.21 0.83 3.21
N TYR A 147 -4.47 1.13 2.92
CA TYR A 147 -5.06 2.46 3.08
C TYR A 147 -6.02 2.42 4.25
N THR A 148 -5.84 3.36 5.17
CA THR A 148 -6.71 3.58 6.32
C THR A 148 -7.53 4.84 6.08
N SER A 149 -8.86 4.77 6.24
CA SER A 149 -9.71 5.95 6.09
C SER A 149 -9.37 7.02 7.13
N PRO A 150 -9.69 8.30 6.89
CA PRO A 150 -9.39 9.38 7.84
C PRO A 150 -9.83 9.09 9.28
N SER A 151 -11.00 8.47 9.47
CA SER A 151 -11.53 8.09 10.78
C SER A 151 -10.96 6.78 11.36
N GLN A 152 -10.09 6.09 10.64
CA GLN A 152 -9.59 4.73 10.95
C GLN A 152 -10.71 3.67 11.09
N SER A 153 -11.85 3.92 10.45
CA SER A 153 -12.99 2.99 10.49
C SER A 153 -12.97 1.97 9.36
N GLN A 154 -12.26 2.26 8.27
CA GLN A 154 -12.19 1.41 7.08
C GLN A 154 -10.73 1.18 6.68
N PHE A 155 -10.44 -0.04 6.26
CA PHE A 155 -9.11 -0.47 5.85
C PHE A 155 -9.19 -1.17 4.50
N TYR A 156 -8.26 -0.86 3.60
CA TYR A 156 -8.12 -1.52 2.32
C TYR A 156 -6.68 -2.04 2.17
N HIS A 157 -6.51 -3.34 2.00
CA HIS A 157 -5.18 -3.93 1.84
C HIS A 157 -4.85 -4.11 0.36
N TYR A 158 -3.67 -3.64 -0.04
CA TYR A 158 -3.18 -3.77 -1.40
C TYR A 158 -2.51 -5.14 -1.63
N SER A 159 -2.67 -5.68 -2.84
CA SER A 159 -1.98 -6.90 -3.33
C SER A 159 -1.16 -6.63 -4.60
N ASP A 160 -0.97 -5.37 -4.95
CA ASP A 160 -0.27 -4.98 -6.17
C ASP A 160 1.24 -4.91 -5.97
N LEU A 161 1.95 -5.13 -7.07
CA LEU A 161 3.40 -5.02 -7.18
C LEU A 161 3.70 -3.87 -8.13
N PHE A 162 4.56 -2.96 -7.70
CA PHE A 162 5.04 -1.86 -8.51
C PHE A 162 6.56 -1.89 -8.61
N VAL A 163 7.08 -1.36 -9.70
CA VAL A 163 8.49 -0.99 -9.85
C VAL A 163 8.59 0.49 -10.19
N LEU A 164 9.47 1.20 -9.50
CA LEU A 164 9.93 2.54 -9.87
C LEU A 164 11.27 2.39 -10.57
N HIS A 165 11.32 2.77 -11.83
CA HIS A 165 12.56 2.84 -12.62
C HIS A 165 13.33 4.10 -12.21
N LEU A 166 14.40 3.97 -11.42
CA LEU A 166 15.08 5.12 -10.78
C LEU A 166 15.81 6.02 -11.79
N SER A 167 16.16 5.52 -12.97
CA SER A 167 16.74 6.34 -14.04
C SER A 167 15.74 7.28 -14.71
N THR A 168 14.44 6.94 -14.68
CA THR A 168 13.37 7.73 -15.33
C THR A 168 12.32 8.26 -14.37
N LEU A 169 12.36 7.82 -13.11
CA LEU A 169 11.36 8.05 -12.07
C LEU A 169 9.93 7.69 -12.50
N ARG A 170 9.80 6.67 -13.35
CA ARG A 170 8.50 6.14 -13.80
C ARG A 170 8.08 4.93 -12.98
N TRP A 171 6.85 4.97 -12.50
CA TRP A 171 6.20 3.81 -11.92
C TRP A 171 5.64 2.90 -13.02
N GLU A 172 5.76 1.60 -12.81
CA GLU A 172 5.15 0.57 -13.62
C GLU A 172 4.45 -0.43 -12.69
N LYS A 173 3.16 -0.69 -12.96
CA LYS A 173 2.40 -1.71 -12.24
C LYS A 173 2.69 -3.07 -12.85
N MET A 174 3.26 -3.97 -12.06
CA MET A 174 3.63 -5.31 -12.49
C MET A 174 2.43 -6.26 -12.32
N THR A 175 2.29 -7.17 -13.28
CA THR A 175 1.30 -8.25 -13.22
C THR A 175 2.01 -9.59 -13.09
N SER A 176 1.38 -10.53 -12.37
CA SER A 176 1.87 -11.89 -12.20
C SER A 176 0.69 -12.85 -12.24
N PRO A 177 0.83 -14.05 -12.83
CA PRO A 177 -0.26 -15.04 -12.84
C PRO A 177 -0.71 -15.47 -11.44
N ASN A 178 0.22 -15.51 -10.48
CA ASN A 178 -0.03 -15.97 -9.11
C ASN A 178 0.54 -14.94 -8.10
N PRO A 179 -0.07 -13.75 -7.98
CA PRO A 179 0.42 -12.74 -7.06
C PRO A 179 0.17 -13.16 -5.61
N PRO A 180 0.99 -12.71 -4.64
CA PRO A 180 0.68 -12.89 -3.23
C PRO A 180 -0.66 -12.19 -2.88
N SER A 181 -1.34 -12.70 -1.85
CA SER A 181 -2.55 -12.05 -1.34
C SER A 181 -2.27 -10.65 -0.79
N ALA A 182 -3.31 -9.82 -0.77
CA ALA A 182 -3.29 -8.51 -0.13
C ALA A 182 -2.77 -8.59 1.30
N ARG A 183 -1.89 -7.66 1.69
CA ARG A 183 -1.30 -7.62 3.03
C ARG A 183 -0.58 -6.32 3.35
N SER A 184 -0.54 -5.99 4.64
CA SER A 184 0.28 -4.93 5.23
C SER A 184 1.16 -5.50 6.35
N GLY A 185 2.11 -4.72 6.85
CA GLY A 185 2.98 -5.11 7.98
C GLY A 185 3.92 -6.29 7.70
N HIS A 186 4.10 -6.66 6.43
CA HIS A 186 4.96 -7.75 6.00
C HIS A 186 6.42 -7.32 5.89
N ARG A 187 7.32 -8.26 5.59
CA ARG A 187 8.70 -7.99 5.22
C ARG A 187 8.99 -8.46 3.80
N MET A 188 9.79 -7.68 3.08
CA MET A 188 10.24 -8.00 1.74
C MET A 188 11.76 -7.85 1.67
N THR A 189 12.42 -8.77 0.98
CA THR A 189 13.87 -8.71 0.69
C THR A 189 14.13 -9.23 -0.72
N THR A 190 15.32 -8.97 -1.24
CA THR A 190 15.76 -9.46 -2.56
C THR A 190 16.94 -10.41 -2.42
N ALA A 191 16.93 -11.51 -3.15
CA ALA A 191 18.09 -12.37 -3.31
C ALA A 191 18.06 -13.09 -4.66
N ARG A 192 19.22 -13.18 -5.34
CA ARG A 192 19.38 -13.90 -6.61
C ARG A 192 18.29 -13.56 -7.65
N ARG A 193 17.99 -12.26 -7.82
CA ARG A 193 16.97 -11.72 -8.74
C ARG A 193 15.54 -12.20 -8.43
N LYS A 194 15.24 -12.47 -7.16
CA LYS A 194 13.91 -12.82 -6.69
C LYS A 194 13.54 -11.94 -5.50
N LEU A 195 12.28 -11.55 -5.45
CA LEU A 195 11.67 -10.93 -4.28
C LEU A 195 11.16 -12.02 -3.35
N PHE A 196 11.53 -11.93 -2.08
CA PHE A 196 11.05 -12.80 -1.02
C PHE A 196 10.14 -12.00 -0.11
N LEU A 197 8.96 -12.54 0.16
CA LEU A 197 7.91 -11.90 0.95
C LEU A 197 7.56 -12.82 2.11
N PHE A 198 7.51 -12.27 3.33
CA PHE A 198 7.17 -13.04 4.53
C PHE A 198 6.27 -12.25 5.48
N GLY A 199 5.32 -12.97 6.08
CA GLY A 199 4.43 -12.43 7.10
C GLY A 199 3.42 -11.42 6.56
N GLY A 200 3.09 -10.47 7.43
CA GLY A 200 2.00 -9.51 7.26
C GLY A 200 0.64 -10.08 7.63
N PHE A 201 -0.35 -9.22 7.60
CA PHE A 201 -1.74 -9.55 7.88
C PHE A 201 -2.65 -8.91 6.83
N GLN A 202 -3.90 -9.35 6.84
CA GLN A 202 -4.98 -8.73 6.11
C GLN A 202 -6.15 -8.61 7.06
N ASP A 203 -6.64 -7.39 7.28
CA ASP A 203 -7.86 -7.21 8.04
C ASP A 203 -9.04 -7.83 7.29
N TYR A 204 -9.65 -8.81 7.94
CA TYR A 204 -10.90 -9.37 7.49
C TYR A 204 -12.01 -8.80 8.34
N ILE A 205 -13.00 -8.18 7.71
CA ILE A 205 -14.34 -8.09 8.29
C ILE A 205 -14.81 -9.54 8.50
N THR A 206 -14.67 -10.05 9.73
CA THR A 206 -15.07 -11.42 10.11
C THR A 206 -16.41 -11.43 10.81
#